data_AF-A0AA39QRS3-F1
#
_entry.id   AF-A0AA39QRS3-F1
#
_cell.length_a   1.000
_cell.length_b   1.000
_cell.length_c   1.000
_cell.angle_alpha   90.00
_cell.angle_beta   90.00
_cell.angle_gamma   90.00
#
_symmetry.space_group_name_H-M   'P 1'
#
loop_
_entity.id
_entity.type
_entity.pdbx_description
1 polymer ?
#
loop_
_entity_poly.entity_id
_entity_poly.type
_entity_poly.pdbx_seq_one_letter_code
_entity_poly.pdbx_strand_id
1 'polypeptide(L)'
;MDISNTMSKWDSAKVKIKIAKYKWMHRKVLRKVLEEAKHNSGFNNGRDFWELVFPEVTISSQTEIGQTEESMEVPKQRAYTGRKPVISSSLADIPCGCLGIQGLLDLLNSTLGTSYTLDTRSLSSVLKDCVAKNYDFGTAYGRLRSAWGHRGIQKELLEHEAKDKEL
;
A
#
# COMPACT_ATOMS: atom_id res chain seq x y z
N MET A 1 31.63 -22.50 -23.65
CA MET A 1 31.39 -21.23 -22.92
C MET A 1 30.15 -20.59 -23.53
N ASP A 2 29.09 -20.45 -22.76
CA ASP A 2 27.75 -20.14 -23.26
C ASP A 2 27.46 -18.62 -23.23
N ILE A 3 27.54 -17.97 -24.39
CA ILE A 3 27.52 -16.50 -24.57
C ILE A 3 26.13 -15.93 -24.26
N SER A 4 25.08 -16.73 -24.47
CA SER A 4 23.67 -16.38 -24.26
C SER A 4 23.35 -15.96 -22.82
N ASN A 5 23.97 -16.62 -21.83
CA ASN A 5 23.75 -16.34 -20.41
C ASN A 5 24.42 -15.01 -19.97
N THR A 6 25.49 -14.62 -20.66
CA THR A 6 26.20 -13.36 -20.38
C THR A 6 25.45 -12.15 -20.92
N MET A 7 24.85 -12.25 -22.11
CA MET A 7 24.04 -11.19 -22.71
C MET A 7 22.77 -10.92 -21.88
N SER A 8 22.11 -11.98 -21.39
CA SER A 8 20.95 -11.86 -20.50
C SER A 8 21.25 -11.12 -19.18
N LYS A 9 22.41 -11.38 -18.56
CA LYS A 9 22.85 -10.67 -17.35
C LYS A 9 23.13 -9.19 -17.61
N TRP A 10 23.73 -8.86 -18.76
CA TRP A 10 24.00 -7.48 -19.17
C TRP A 10 22.72 -6.67 -19.38
N ASP A 11 21.70 -7.26 -19.98
CA ASP A 11 20.43 -6.56 -20.19
C ASP A 11 19.65 -6.40 -18.87
N SER A 12 19.71 -7.39 -17.97
CA SER A 12 19.19 -7.26 -16.61
C SER A 12 19.87 -6.13 -15.83
N ALA A 13 21.20 -5.97 -15.97
CA ALA A 13 21.94 -4.90 -15.32
C ALA A 13 21.53 -3.50 -15.83
N LYS A 14 21.33 -3.35 -17.15
CA LYS A 14 20.86 -2.08 -17.75
C LYS A 14 19.48 -1.67 -17.23
N VAL A 15 18.55 -2.64 -17.09
CA VAL A 15 17.21 -2.40 -16.55
C VAL A 15 17.29 -1.95 -15.08
N LYS A 16 18.12 -2.60 -14.26
CA LYS A 16 18.33 -2.21 -12.85
C LYS A 16 18.88 -0.80 -12.71
N ILE A 17 19.81 -0.40 -13.59
CA ILE A 17 20.39 0.96 -13.60
C ILE A 17 19.31 1.99 -13.97
N LYS A 18 18.47 1.72 -14.99
CA LYS A 18 17.35 2.59 -15.36
C LYS A 18 16.35 2.74 -14.21
N ILE A 19 15.98 1.64 -13.56
CA ILE A 19 15.06 1.64 -12.41
C ILE A 19 15.67 2.44 -11.25
N ALA A 20 16.95 2.25 -10.95
CA ALA A 20 17.64 3.00 -9.89
C ALA A 20 17.67 4.51 -10.20
N LYS A 21 17.92 4.88 -11.47
CA LYS A 21 17.91 6.26 -11.92
C LYS A 21 16.52 6.88 -11.80
N TYR A 22 15.47 6.15 -12.21
CA TYR A 22 14.08 6.58 -12.04
C TYR A 22 13.71 6.76 -10.56
N LYS A 23 14.03 5.78 -9.71
CA LYS A 23 13.82 5.85 -8.25
C LYS A 23 14.54 7.04 -7.63
N TRP A 24 15.77 7.33 -8.05
CA TRP A 24 16.53 8.49 -7.58
C TRP A 24 15.89 9.81 -8.01
N MET A 25 15.49 9.94 -9.28
CA MET A 25 14.79 11.11 -9.79
C MET A 25 13.47 11.34 -9.06
N HIS A 26 12.66 10.29 -8.89
CA HIS A 26 11.39 10.36 -8.17
C HIS A 26 11.61 10.77 -6.70
N ARG A 27 12.59 10.17 -6.00
CA ARG A 27 12.94 10.55 -4.62
C ARG A 27 13.44 12.01 -4.55
N LYS A 28 14.13 12.49 -5.57
CA LYS A 28 14.63 13.87 -5.64
C LYS A 28 13.50 14.87 -5.84
N VAL A 29 12.57 14.59 -6.76
CA VAL A 29 11.35 15.39 -6.98
C VAL A 29 10.50 15.40 -5.71
N LEU A 30 10.27 14.24 -5.09
CA LEU A 30 9.52 14.11 -3.85
C LEU A 30 10.15 14.93 -2.70
N ARG A 31 11.49 14.90 -2.56
CA ARG A 31 12.18 15.74 -1.56
C ARG A 31 12.05 17.22 -1.86
N LYS A 32 12.10 17.63 -3.12
CA LYS A 32 11.96 19.05 -3.49
C LYS A 32 10.56 19.56 -3.17
N VAL A 33 9.53 18.79 -3.55
CA VAL A 33 8.13 19.08 -3.20
C VAL A 33 7.94 19.11 -1.67
N LEU A 34 8.61 18.22 -0.94
CA LEU A 34 8.59 18.18 0.53
C LEU A 34 9.20 19.43 1.17
N GLU A 35 10.35 19.91 0.68
CA GLU A 35 10.99 21.11 1.22
C GLU A 35 10.23 22.39 0.84
N GLU A 36 9.64 22.44 -0.36
CA GLU A 36 8.77 23.56 -0.78
C GLU A 36 7.47 23.61 0.04
N ALA A 37 6.87 22.46 0.35
CA ALA A 37 5.70 22.38 1.22
C ALA A 37 6.01 22.82 2.67
N LYS A 38 7.18 22.44 3.21
CA LYS A 38 7.61 22.86 4.55
C LYS A 38 7.84 24.37 4.66
N HIS A 39 8.32 25.02 3.60
CA HIS A 39 8.58 26.46 3.63
C HIS A 39 7.30 27.30 3.60
N ASN A 40 6.20 26.75 3.06
CA ASN A 40 4.95 27.50 2.86
C ASN A 40 3.91 27.35 3.98
N SER A 41 4.15 26.48 4.95
CA SER A 41 3.13 26.14 5.94
C SER A 41 3.77 25.62 7.21
N GLY A 42 3.48 26.29 8.33
CA GLY A 42 3.95 25.93 9.67
C GLY A 42 3.35 24.61 10.17
N PHE A 43 3.69 23.50 9.52
CA PHE A 43 3.17 22.18 9.81
C PHE A 43 3.93 21.53 10.97
N ASN A 44 3.21 21.24 12.05
CA ASN A 44 3.65 20.39 13.14
C ASN A 44 3.01 19.00 12.99
N ASN A 45 3.86 17.96 12.87
CA ASN A 45 3.61 16.52 12.86
C ASN A 45 3.20 15.79 11.56
N GLY A 46 3.77 14.58 11.41
CA GLY A 46 3.64 13.67 10.26
C GLY A 46 2.28 13.02 10.01
N ARG A 47 1.19 13.55 10.59
CA ARG A 47 -0.19 13.11 10.28
C ARG A 47 -0.74 13.72 8.99
N ASP A 48 -0.17 14.85 8.56
CA ASP A 48 -0.67 15.65 7.44
C ASP A 48 -0.03 15.28 6.08
N PHE A 49 0.96 14.37 6.10
CA PHE A 49 1.65 13.91 4.89
C PHE A 49 0.74 13.11 3.92
N TRP A 50 -0.21 12.36 4.46
CA TRP A 50 -1.09 11.50 3.65
C TRP A 50 -2.17 12.26 2.88
N GLU A 51 -2.46 13.51 3.27
CA GLU A 51 -3.49 14.34 2.64
C GLU A 51 -3.02 14.92 1.29
N LEU A 52 -1.71 14.98 1.05
CA LEU A 52 -1.12 15.55 -0.17
C LEU A 52 -0.76 14.51 -1.24
N VAL A 53 -0.72 13.21 -0.92
CA VAL A 53 -0.12 12.17 -1.78
C VAL A 53 -1.13 11.20 -2.39
N PHE A 54 -2.30 11.01 -1.77
CA PHE A 54 -3.29 10.04 -2.22
C PHE A 54 -4.44 10.65 -3.03
N PRO A 55 -5.01 9.90 -3.99
CA PRO A 55 -6.23 10.31 -4.67
C PRO A 55 -7.37 10.44 -3.67
N GLU A 56 -8.27 11.39 -3.91
CA GLU A 56 -9.52 11.49 -3.17
C GLU A 56 -10.44 10.35 -3.58
N VAL A 57 -11.01 9.66 -2.59
CA VAL A 57 -11.95 8.57 -2.76
C VAL A 57 -13.27 8.91 -2.05
N THR A 58 -14.37 8.51 -2.67
CA THR A 58 -15.72 8.61 -2.10
C THR A 58 -16.33 7.22 -1.98
N ILE A 59 -16.84 6.92 -0.80
CA ILE A 59 -17.55 5.68 -0.49
C ILE A 59 -18.82 6.06 0.25
N SER A 60 -19.97 5.47 -0.09
CA SER A 60 -21.21 5.74 0.62
C SER A 60 -21.99 4.49 0.98
N SER A 61 -22.84 4.61 1.98
CA SER A 61 -23.80 3.57 2.39
C SER A 61 -24.65 3.06 1.21
N GLN A 62 -24.97 3.92 0.24
CA GLN A 62 -25.74 3.52 -0.93
C GLN A 62 -24.97 2.55 -1.83
N THR A 63 -23.66 2.76 -2.02
CA THR A 63 -22.80 1.89 -2.84
C THR A 63 -22.33 0.66 -2.07
N GLU A 64 -22.13 0.79 -0.76
CA GLU A 64 -21.56 -0.28 0.08
C GLU A 64 -22.61 -1.27 0.58
N ILE A 65 -23.76 -0.78 1.03
CA ILE A 65 -24.80 -1.60 1.68
C ILE A 65 -26.18 -1.44 1.03
N GLY A 66 -26.28 -0.67 -0.06
CA GLY A 66 -27.54 -0.47 -0.79
C GLY A 66 -28.56 0.42 -0.07
N GLN A 67 -28.18 1.05 1.04
CA GLN A 67 -29.07 1.90 1.84
C GLN A 67 -28.88 3.37 1.53
N THR A 68 -29.98 4.12 1.48
CA THR A 68 -29.92 5.56 1.26
C THR A 68 -29.23 6.25 2.42
N GLU A 69 -28.33 7.18 2.12
CA GLU A 69 -27.54 7.91 3.12
C GLU A 69 -28.41 8.58 4.19
N GLU A 70 -29.58 9.10 3.81
CA GLU A 70 -30.53 9.72 4.74
C GLU A 70 -31.09 8.76 5.80
N SER A 71 -31.12 7.46 5.50
CA SER A 71 -31.58 6.41 6.42
C SER A 71 -30.54 6.03 7.47
N MET A 72 -29.27 6.43 7.29
CA MET A 72 -28.22 6.17 8.26
C MET A 72 -28.26 7.22 9.37
N GLU A 73 -28.51 6.78 10.60
CA GLU A 73 -28.55 7.64 11.78
C GLU A 73 -27.20 8.30 12.06
N VAL A 74 -26.10 7.58 11.83
CA VAL A 74 -24.74 8.05 12.10
C VAL A 74 -24.19 8.79 10.87
N PRO A 75 -23.98 10.13 10.92
CA PRO A 75 -23.58 10.90 9.75
C PRO A 75 -22.26 10.43 9.11
N LYS A 76 -21.33 9.94 9.94
CA LYS A 76 -20.02 9.43 9.48
C LYS A 76 -20.09 8.07 8.76
N GLN A 77 -21.23 7.38 8.81
CA GLN A 77 -21.47 6.13 8.07
C GLN A 77 -22.24 6.36 6.76
N ARG A 78 -22.75 7.59 6.55
CA ARG A 78 -23.51 7.96 5.33
C ARG A 78 -22.62 7.90 4.11
N ALA A 79 -21.56 8.70 4.16
CA ALA A 79 -20.58 8.84 3.12
C ALA A 79 -19.25 9.26 3.73
N TYR A 80 -18.18 8.77 3.13
CA TYR A 80 -16.83 9.20 3.34
C TYR A 80 -16.30 9.77 2.04
N THR A 81 -15.87 11.02 2.05
CA THR A 81 -15.05 11.61 0.98
C THR A 81 -13.75 12.08 1.60
N GLY A 82 -12.63 11.63 1.05
CA GLY A 82 -11.34 12.12 1.47
C GLY A 82 -10.18 11.36 0.85
N ARG A 83 -8.97 11.79 1.20
CA ARG A 83 -7.73 11.27 0.63
C ARG A 83 -7.09 10.17 1.45
N LYS A 84 -7.61 9.84 2.63
CA LYS A 84 -7.09 8.66 3.32
C LYS A 84 -7.50 7.45 2.49
N PRO A 85 -6.58 6.51 2.23
CA PRO A 85 -6.93 5.35 1.44
C PRO A 85 -7.97 4.54 2.22
N VAL A 86 -9.12 4.33 1.60
CA VAL A 86 -10.22 3.50 2.09
C VAL A 86 -10.53 2.51 0.99
N ILE A 87 -10.92 1.30 1.39
CA ILE A 87 -11.29 0.21 0.49
C ILE A 87 -12.80 -0.01 0.60
N SER A 88 -13.45 -0.37 -0.50
CA SER A 88 -14.85 -0.80 -0.46
C SER A 88 -14.98 -2.16 0.21
N SER A 89 -16.14 -2.45 0.77
CA SER A 89 -16.57 -3.76 1.27
C SER A 89 -16.37 -4.85 0.23
N SER A 90 -16.86 -4.61 -0.99
CA SER A 90 -16.72 -5.54 -2.10
C SER A 90 -15.26 -5.91 -2.41
N LEU A 91 -14.34 -4.97 -2.21
CA LEU A 91 -12.91 -5.21 -2.39
C LEU A 91 -12.30 -5.90 -1.17
N ALA A 92 -12.71 -5.49 0.03
CA ALA A 92 -12.27 -6.07 1.29
C ALA A 92 -12.61 -7.57 1.38
N ASP A 93 -13.77 -7.97 0.88
CA ASP A 93 -14.29 -9.34 0.97
C ASP A 93 -13.63 -10.32 -0.02
N ILE A 94 -12.78 -9.84 -0.94
CA ILE A 94 -12.12 -10.72 -1.91
C ILE A 94 -11.08 -11.58 -1.20
N PRO A 95 -11.17 -12.93 -1.27
CA PRO A 95 -10.14 -13.80 -0.70
C PRO A 95 -8.78 -13.57 -1.36
N CYS A 96 -7.71 -13.46 -0.56
CA CYS A 96 -6.35 -13.31 -1.06
C CYS A 96 -5.95 -14.46 -2.00
N GLY A 97 -6.48 -15.66 -1.77
CA GLY A 97 -6.29 -16.82 -2.65
C GLY A 97 -6.81 -16.60 -4.07
N CYS A 98 -7.90 -15.85 -4.25
CA CYS A 98 -8.47 -15.52 -5.56
C CYS A 98 -7.63 -14.47 -6.30
N LEU A 99 -7.00 -13.55 -5.57
CA LEU A 99 -6.13 -12.50 -6.12
C LEU A 99 -4.75 -13.03 -6.52
N GLY A 100 -4.26 -14.05 -5.80
CA GLY A 100 -2.87 -14.49 -5.88
C GLY A 100 -1.89 -13.44 -5.35
N ILE A 101 -0.61 -13.82 -5.24
CA ILE A 101 0.42 -12.96 -4.62
C ILE A 101 0.62 -11.66 -5.41
N GLN A 102 0.61 -11.74 -6.74
CA GLN A 102 0.82 -10.56 -7.59
C GLN A 102 -0.40 -9.64 -7.56
N GLY A 103 -1.63 -10.17 -7.68
CA GLY A 103 -2.84 -9.37 -7.60
C GLY A 103 -3.00 -8.68 -6.25
N LEU A 104 -2.65 -9.38 -5.16
CA LEU A 104 -2.65 -8.80 -3.80
C LEU A 104 -1.66 -7.63 -3.69
N LEU A 105 -0.44 -7.78 -4.24
CA LEU A 105 0.55 -6.70 -4.27
C LEU A 105 0.07 -5.50 -5.08
N ASP A 106 -0.50 -5.74 -6.25
CA ASP A 106 -0.95 -4.68 -7.15
C ASP A 106 -2.10 -3.87 -6.54
N LEU A 107 -3.03 -4.55 -5.87
CA LEU A 107 -4.09 -3.92 -5.10
C LEU A 107 -3.55 -3.09 -3.94
N LEU A 108 -2.64 -3.63 -3.13
CA LEU A 108 -2.02 -2.87 -2.04
C LEU A 108 -1.25 -1.65 -2.56
N ASN A 109 -0.52 -1.81 -3.66
CA ASN A 109 0.19 -0.72 -4.31
C ASN A 109 -0.77 0.38 -4.79
N SER A 110 -1.87 -0.01 -5.45
CA SER A 110 -2.89 0.91 -5.94
C SER A 110 -3.57 1.65 -4.79
N THR A 111 -4.07 0.92 -3.78
CA THR A 111 -4.77 1.50 -2.63
C THR A 111 -3.86 2.40 -1.81
N LEU A 112 -2.60 2.02 -1.61
CA LEU A 112 -1.65 2.75 -0.75
C LEU A 112 -0.69 3.63 -1.54
N GLY A 113 -0.98 3.91 -2.81
CA GLY A 113 -0.18 4.81 -3.67
C GLY A 113 1.31 4.47 -3.73
N THR A 114 1.66 3.19 -3.74
CA THR A 114 3.03 2.68 -3.76
C THR A 114 3.32 1.89 -5.05
N SER A 115 4.59 1.53 -5.26
CA SER A 115 5.06 0.78 -6.43
C SER A 115 6.05 -0.31 -6.03
N TYR A 116 5.74 -1.02 -4.93
CA TYR A 116 6.57 -2.12 -4.47
C TYR A 116 6.56 -3.28 -5.45
N THR A 117 7.67 -4.01 -5.50
CA THR A 117 7.84 -5.21 -6.33
C THR A 117 8.11 -6.41 -5.45
N LEU A 118 7.80 -7.61 -5.95
CA LEU A 118 8.06 -8.88 -5.25
C LEU A 118 9.55 -9.15 -4.97
N ASP A 119 10.46 -8.43 -5.63
CA ASP A 119 11.91 -8.43 -5.33
C ASP A 119 12.22 -8.00 -3.88
N THR A 120 11.26 -7.36 -3.21
CA THR A 120 11.35 -7.04 -1.80
C THR A 120 11.12 -8.31 -1.01
N ARG A 121 12.20 -9.05 -0.69
CA ARG A 121 12.16 -10.39 -0.08
C ARG A 121 11.22 -10.49 1.13
N SER A 122 11.17 -9.45 1.97
CA SER A 122 10.29 -9.38 3.14
C SER A 122 8.81 -9.33 2.77
N LEU A 123 8.47 -8.58 1.73
CA LEU A 123 7.10 -8.38 1.29
C LEU A 123 6.53 -9.66 0.68
N SER A 124 7.31 -10.35 -0.16
CA SER A 124 6.87 -11.61 -0.78
C SER A 124 6.50 -12.68 0.27
N SER A 125 7.27 -12.77 1.36
CA SER A 125 6.97 -13.73 2.44
C SER A 125 5.65 -13.42 3.13
N VAL A 126 5.39 -12.14 3.42
CA VAL A 126 4.19 -11.71 4.11
C VAL A 126 2.95 -11.90 3.24
N LEU A 127 3.04 -11.57 1.95
CA LEU A 127 1.93 -11.79 1.01
C LEU A 127 1.60 -13.28 0.83
N LYS A 128 2.62 -14.14 0.83
CA LYS A 128 2.43 -15.60 0.83
C LYS A 128 1.70 -16.09 2.08
N ASP A 129 2.03 -15.52 3.24
CA ASP A 129 1.38 -15.86 4.50
C ASP A 129 -0.11 -15.46 4.50
N CYS A 130 -0.45 -14.27 3.98
CA CYS A 130 -1.85 -13.85 3.82
C CYS A 130 -2.65 -14.83 2.95
N VAL A 131 -2.06 -15.32 1.85
CA VAL A 131 -2.69 -16.33 0.99
C VAL A 131 -2.81 -17.67 1.70
N ALA A 132 -1.75 -18.15 2.36
CA ALA A 132 -1.74 -19.43 3.05
C ALA A 132 -2.75 -19.50 4.21
N LYS A 133 -2.95 -18.38 4.90
CA LYS A 133 -3.93 -18.24 6.00
C LYS A 133 -5.36 -17.97 5.50
N ASN A 134 -5.57 -17.95 4.17
CA ASN A 134 -6.85 -17.69 3.53
C ASN A 134 -7.53 -16.40 4.01
N TYR A 135 -6.74 -15.34 4.21
CA TYR A 135 -7.29 -14.02 4.55
C TYR A 135 -8.04 -13.43 3.38
N ASP A 136 -9.07 -12.64 3.68
CA ASP A 136 -9.63 -11.68 2.74
C ASP A 136 -8.71 -10.46 2.58
N PHE A 137 -8.97 -9.66 1.56
CA PHE A 137 -8.15 -8.49 1.27
C PHE A 137 -8.24 -7.44 2.38
N GLY A 138 -9.40 -7.26 3.01
CA GLY A 138 -9.60 -6.31 4.10
C GLY A 138 -8.74 -6.61 5.32
N THR A 139 -8.64 -7.89 5.68
CA THR A 139 -7.80 -8.41 6.75
C THR A 139 -6.32 -8.21 6.42
N ALA A 140 -5.90 -8.59 5.21
CA ALA A 140 -4.53 -8.36 4.76
C ALA A 140 -4.18 -6.86 4.76
N TYR A 141 -5.06 -6.03 4.22
CA TYR A 141 -4.91 -4.58 4.20
C TYR A 141 -4.78 -4.00 5.61
N GLY A 142 -5.66 -4.38 6.55
CA GLY A 142 -5.63 -3.91 7.93
C GLY A 142 -4.31 -4.22 8.64
N ARG A 143 -3.77 -5.42 8.46
CA ARG A 143 -2.49 -5.82 9.07
C ARG A 143 -1.29 -5.13 8.44
N LEU A 144 -1.34 -4.89 7.13
CA LEU A 144 -0.20 -4.37 6.39
C LEU A 144 -0.14 -2.85 6.36
N ARG A 145 -1.29 -2.17 6.40
CA ARG A 145 -1.41 -0.71 6.25
C ARG A 145 -0.51 0.07 7.21
N SER A 146 -0.39 -0.35 8.47
CA SER A 146 0.44 0.36 9.46
C SER A 146 1.93 0.27 9.15
N ALA A 147 2.38 -0.88 8.65
CA ALA A 147 3.76 -1.14 8.29
C ALA A 147 4.10 -0.67 6.86
N TRP A 148 3.08 -0.34 6.06
CA TRP A 148 3.22 0.04 4.66
C TRP A 148 3.68 1.49 4.52
N GLY A 149 4.94 1.69 4.15
CA GLY A 149 5.52 3.01 3.87
C GLY A 149 6.39 3.61 4.99
N HIS A 150 6.40 3.04 6.19
CA HIS A 150 7.36 3.39 7.24
C HIS A 150 8.55 2.42 7.24
N ARG A 151 9.70 2.86 7.80
CA ARG A 151 10.99 2.16 7.76
C ARG A 151 10.87 0.67 8.12
N GLY A 152 10.89 -0.17 7.09
CA GLY A 152 11.06 -1.61 7.24
C GLY A 152 9.81 -2.31 7.77
N ILE A 153 8.90 -2.64 6.84
CA ILE A 153 7.71 -3.50 7.00
C ILE A 153 7.96 -4.72 7.91
N GLN A 154 9.18 -5.25 7.93
CA GLN A 154 9.58 -6.39 8.76
C GLN A 154 9.53 -6.12 10.26
N LYS A 155 10.06 -4.99 10.75
CA LYS A 155 10.26 -4.80 12.19
C LYS A 155 8.93 -4.61 12.91
N GLU A 156 8.04 -3.81 12.35
CA GLU A 156 6.70 -3.58 12.90
C GLU A 156 5.81 -4.83 12.83
N LEU A 157 5.82 -5.58 11.72
CA LEU A 157 5.02 -6.80 11.62
C LEU A 157 5.47 -7.88 12.61
N LEU A 158 6.79 -8.05 12.81
CA LEU A 158 7.32 -9.02 13.78
C LEU A 158 6.97 -8.61 15.22
N GLU A 159 7.05 -7.33 15.54
CA GLU A 159 6.71 -6.80 16.87
C GLU A 159 5.21 -6.94 17.18
N HIS A 160 4.35 -6.81 16.18
CA HIS A 160 2.90 -7.01 16.35
C HIS A 160 2.55 -8.49 16.51
N GLU A 161 3.16 -9.37 15.70
CA GLU A 161 2.96 -10.82 15.81
C GLU A 161 3.46 -11.38 17.15
N ALA A 162 4.55 -10.84 17.70
CA ALA A 162 5.05 -11.21 19.02
C ALA A 162 4.04 -10.84 20.13
N LYS A 163 3.40 -9.68 20.03
CA LYS A 163 2.40 -9.21 21.01
C LYS A 163 1.10 -9.99 20.97
N ASP A 164 0.63 -10.37 19.78
CA ASP A 164 -0.61 -11.17 19.63
C ASP A 164 -0.47 -12.59 20.20
N LYS A 165 0.75 -13.13 20.30
CA LYS A 165 1.03 -14.47 20.84
C LYS A 165 1.20 -14.52 22.37
N GLU A 166 1.16 -13.36 23.05
CA GLU A 166 1.23 -13.27 24.51
C GLU A 166 -0.15 -13.18 25.20
N LEU A 167 -1.25 -13.40 24.46
CA LEU A 167 -2.62 -13.57 24.96
C LEU A 167 -3.12 -15.00 24.72
#